data_AF-A0A7J4VR02-F1
#
_entry.id   AF-A0A7J4VR02-F1
#
_cell.length_a   1.000
_cell.length_b   1.000
_cell.length_c   1.000
_cell.angle_alpha   90.00
_cell.angle_beta   90.00
_cell.angle_gamma   90.00
#
_symmetry.space_group_name_H-M   'P 1'
#
loop_
_entity.id
_entity.type
_entity.pdbx_description
1 polymer ?
#
loop_
_entity_poly.entity_id
_entity_poly.type
_entity_poly.pdbx_seq_one_letter_code
_entity_poly.pdbx_strand_id
1 'polypeptide(L)'
;MQMRDDVAVLVDRLFQDKATWPALIKEIRAASGVDISTAEKIALSHEGWRRLCNYLINHDSACRKQAVWHMKHHGPDSLIALISGNFVIIESKVS
;
A
#
# COMPACT_ATOMS: atom_id res chain seq x y z
N MET A 1 20.19 10.85 4.21
CA MET A 1 18.85 11.20 4.72
C MET A 1 17.95 11.70 3.59
N GLN A 2 18.47 12.54 2.68
CA GLN A 2 17.83 13.04 1.45
C GLN A 2 16.85 12.07 0.74
N MET A 3 17.26 10.84 0.41
CA MET A 3 16.44 9.91 -0.38
C MET A 3 15.13 9.50 0.29
N ARG A 4 15.04 9.49 1.63
CA ARG A 4 13.80 9.13 2.34
C ARG A 4 12.78 10.27 2.28
N ASP A 5 13.26 11.50 2.37
CA ASP A 5 12.42 12.69 2.31
C ASP A 5 11.85 12.88 0.90
N ASP A 6 12.66 12.59 -0.14
CA ASP A 6 12.24 12.67 -1.55
C ASP A 6 11.11 11.68 -1.89
N VAL A 7 11.17 10.45 -1.36
CA VAL A 7 10.13 9.43 -1.60
C VAL A 7 8.83 9.78 -0.86
N ALA A 8 8.91 10.34 0.36
CA ALA A 8 7.73 10.78 1.08
C ALA A 8 6.97 11.89 0.33
N VAL A 9 7.70 12.87 -0.21
CA VAL A 9 7.13 13.94 -1.04
C VAL A 9 6.51 13.40 -2.32
N LEU A 10 7.15 12.42 -2.97
CA LEU A 10 6.60 11.74 -4.14
C LEU A 10 5.26 11.06 -3.83
N VAL A 11 5.17 10.33 -2.70
CA VAL A 11 3.97 9.60 -2.30
C VAL A 11 2.80 10.54 -2.00
N ASP A 12 3.05 11.65 -1.30
CA ASP A 12 2.04 12.67 -1.04
C ASP A 12 1.56 13.34 -2.33
N ARG A 13 2.49 13.76 -3.20
CA ARG A 13 2.14 14.36 -4.49
C ARG A 13 1.25 13.42 -5.33
N LEU A 14 1.61 12.14 -5.45
CA LEU A 14 0.82 11.17 -6.20
C LEU A 14 -0.56 10.94 -5.59
N PHE A 15 -0.70 11.09 -4.27
CA PHE A 15 -2.01 11.08 -3.63
C PHE A 15 -2.86 12.29 -4.05
N GLN A 16 -2.29 13.50 -4.01
CA GLN A 16 -2.97 14.74 -4.42
C GLN A 16 -3.36 14.69 -5.91
N ASP A 17 -2.50 14.14 -6.75
CA ASP A 17 -2.73 13.95 -8.19
C ASP A 17 -3.74 12.82 -8.49
N LYS A 18 -4.27 12.14 -7.46
CA LYS A 18 -5.20 11.00 -7.58
C LYS A 18 -4.66 9.90 -8.50
N ALA A 19 -3.38 9.61 -8.37
CA ALA A 19 -2.74 8.53 -9.12
C ALA A 19 -3.46 7.19 -8.85
N THR A 20 -3.21 6.21 -9.71
CA THR A 20 -3.68 4.83 -9.46
C THR A 20 -2.68 4.09 -8.58
N TRP A 21 -3.13 3.05 -7.88
CA TRP A 21 -2.24 2.19 -7.08
C TRP A 21 -1.06 1.61 -7.91
N PRO A 22 -1.26 1.08 -9.12
CA PRO A 22 -0.13 0.60 -9.94
C PRO A 22 0.86 1.71 -10.30
N ALA A 23 0.39 2.93 -10.58
CA ALA A 23 1.27 4.06 -10.86
C ALA A 23 2.09 4.45 -9.63
N LEU A 24 1.46 4.52 -8.45
CA LEU A 24 2.15 4.77 -7.19
C LEU A 24 3.29 3.78 -6.93
N ILE A 25 2.99 2.48 -7.00
CA ILE A 25 4.00 1.44 -6.75
C ILE A 25 5.13 1.50 -7.77
N LYS A 26 4.83 1.78 -9.04
CA LYS A 26 5.84 1.94 -10.09
C LYS A 26 6.78 3.11 -9.79
N GLU A 27 6.24 4.28 -9.45
CA GLU A 27 7.04 5.48 -9.18
C GLU A 27 7.90 5.32 -7.91
N ILE A 28 7.35 4.72 -6.84
CA ILE A 28 8.13 4.42 -5.62
C ILE A 28 9.33 3.53 -5.97
N ARG A 29 9.11 2.45 -6.72
CA ARG A 29 10.18 1.52 -7.11
C ARG A 29 11.21 2.18 -8.03
N ALA A 30 10.77 3.02 -8.96
CA ALA A 30 11.68 3.76 -9.84
C ALA A 30 12.54 4.76 -9.07
N ALA A 31 11.97 5.46 -8.09
CA ALA A 31 12.67 6.48 -7.32
C ALA A 31 13.64 5.89 -6.26
N SER A 32 13.32 4.71 -5.71
CA SER A 32 14.05 4.15 -4.57
C SER A 32 14.79 2.83 -4.84
N GLY A 33 14.53 2.19 -5.98
CA GLY A 33 15.15 0.91 -6.35
C GLY A 33 14.68 -0.29 -5.52
N VAL A 34 13.61 -0.15 -4.73
CA VAL A 34 13.12 -1.20 -3.83
C VAL A 34 12.27 -2.26 -4.54
N ASP A 35 12.10 -3.40 -3.88
CA ASP A 35 11.19 -4.45 -4.31
C ASP A 35 9.71 -4.04 -4.16
N ILE A 36 8.81 -4.88 -4.67
CA ILE A 36 7.37 -4.61 -4.63
C ILE A 36 6.83 -4.54 -3.20
N SER A 37 7.26 -5.42 -2.31
CA SER A 37 6.74 -5.49 -0.93
C SER A 37 7.12 -4.24 -0.13
N THR A 38 8.37 -3.79 -0.30
CA THR A 38 8.88 -2.56 0.31
C THR A 38 8.18 -1.33 -0.26
N ALA A 39 7.91 -1.30 -1.57
CA ALA A 39 7.15 -0.22 -2.18
C ALA A 39 5.71 -0.13 -1.63
N GLU A 40 5.05 -1.27 -1.41
CA GLU A 40 3.72 -1.33 -0.80
C GLU A 40 3.76 -0.83 0.66
N LYS A 41 4.78 -1.21 1.44
CA LYS A 41 4.97 -0.71 2.81
C LYS A 41 5.16 0.82 2.83
N ILE A 42 5.97 1.35 1.91
CA ILE A 42 6.16 2.80 1.75
C ILE A 42 4.84 3.47 1.39
N ALA A 43 4.11 2.97 0.40
CA ALA A 43 2.81 3.51 0.00
C ALA A 43 1.80 3.54 1.16
N LEU A 44 1.71 2.44 1.93
CA LEU A 44 0.75 2.30 3.04
C LEU A 44 1.19 3.02 4.32
N SER A 45 2.43 3.51 4.39
CA SER A 45 2.85 4.42 5.46
C SER A 45 2.18 5.80 5.34
N HIS A 46 1.73 6.17 4.14
CA HIS A 46 0.96 7.39 3.91
C HIS A 46 -0.52 7.20 4.29
N GLU A 47 -1.01 8.02 5.21
CA GLU A 47 -2.34 7.84 5.78
C GLU A 47 -3.47 7.94 4.74
N GLY A 48 -3.38 8.87 3.79
CA GLY A 48 -4.38 9.03 2.74
C GLY A 48 -4.50 7.79 1.85
N TRP A 49 -3.35 7.20 1.49
CA TRP A 49 -3.30 5.99 0.69
C TRP A 49 -3.82 4.78 1.46
N ARG A 50 -3.44 4.66 2.74
CA ARG A 50 -3.95 3.61 3.62
C ARG A 50 -5.47 3.67 3.77
N ARG A 51 -6.04 4.87 3.99
CA ARG A 51 -7.50 5.07 4.09
C ARG A 51 -8.21 4.74 2.77
N LEU A 52 -7.66 5.19 1.65
CA LEU A 52 -8.21 4.89 0.31
C LEU A 52 -8.18 3.39 0.04
N CYS A 53 -7.06 2.72 0.29
CA CYS A 53 -6.95 1.27 0.13
C CYS A 53 -7.95 0.53 1.03
N ASN A 54 -8.06 0.89 2.31
CA ASN A 54 -9.08 0.32 3.21
C ASN A 54 -10.50 0.48 2.68
N TYR A 55 -10.82 1.64 2.10
CA TYR A 55 -12.13 1.84 1.48
C TYR A 55 -12.31 0.91 0.26
N LEU A 56 -11.36 0.91 -0.67
CA LEU A 56 -11.45 0.17 -1.93
C LEU A 56 -11.50 -1.35 -1.73
N ILE A 57 -10.67 -1.93 -0.86
CA ILE A 57 -10.67 -3.39 -0.64
C ILE A 57 -12.00 -3.90 -0.05
N ASN A 58 -12.76 -3.03 0.62
CA ASN A 58 -14.07 -3.38 1.18
C ASN A 58 -15.24 -3.07 0.22
N HIS A 59 -15.11 -2.08 -0.67
CA HIS A 59 -16.23 -1.61 -1.50
C HIS A 59 -16.10 -1.98 -2.99
N ASP A 60 -14.90 -2.20 -3.50
CA ASP A 60 -14.65 -2.61 -4.89
C ASP A 60 -14.35 -4.12 -4.97
N SER A 61 -15.09 -4.83 -5.82
CA SER A 61 -14.98 -6.28 -5.92
C SER A 61 -13.65 -6.77 -6.51
N ALA A 62 -13.01 -5.99 -7.38
CA ALA A 62 -11.70 -6.31 -7.94
C ALA A 62 -10.60 -6.07 -6.90
N CYS A 63 -10.66 -4.95 -6.17
CA CYS A 63 -9.75 -4.68 -5.05
C CYS A 63 -9.90 -5.73 -3.94
N ARG A 64 -11.14 -6.17 -3.63
CA ARG A 64 -11.38 -7.25 -2.67
C ARG A 64 -10.71 -8.56 -3.08
N LYS A 65 -10.81 -8.94 -4.35
CA LYS A 65 -10.14 -10.14 -4.89
C LYS A 65 -8.62 -10.04 -4.75
N GLN A 66 -8.05 -8.87 -5.03
CA GLN A 66 -6.62 -8.62 -4.83
C GLN A 66 -6.21 -8.69 -3.37
N ALA A 67 -7.02 -8.15 -2.44
CA ALA A 67 -6.77 -8.25 -1.01
C ALA A 67 -6.74 -9.70 -0.52
N VAL A 68 -7.72 -10.52 -0.94
CA VAL A 68 -7.74 -11.96 -0.63
C VAL A 68 -6.53 -12.68 -1.22
N TRP A 69 -6.17 -12.36 -2.47
CA TRP A 69 -4.98 -12.92 -3.11
C TRP A 69 -3.71 -12.56 -2.34
N HIS A 70 -3.56 -11.29 -1.93
CA HIS A 70 -2.43 -10.80 -1.14
C HIS A 70 -2.32 -11.56 0.18
N MET A 71 -3.41 -11.68 0.94
CA MET A 71 -3.44 -12.48 2.17
C MET A 71 -3.01 -13.93 1.94
N LYS A 72 -3.45 -14.55 0.84
CA LYS A 72 -3.11 -15.94 0.52
C LYS A 72 -1.64 -16.14 0.16
N HIS A 73 -1.03 -15.20 -0.56
CA HIS A 73 0.35 -15.33 -1.06
C HIS A 73 1.40 -14.87 -0.04
N HIS A 74 1.08 -13.83 0.75
CA HIS A 74 2.00 -13.29 1.74
C HIS A 74 1.81 -13.92 3.12
N GLY A 75 0.65 -14.53 3.40
CA GLY A 75 0.40 -15.25 4.65
C GLY A 75 0.67 -14.37 5.88
N PRO A 76 1.59 -14.76 6.79
CA PRO A 76 1.98 -13.95 7.94
C PRO A 76 2.54 -12.57 7.60
N ASP A 77 3.14 -12.40 6.43
CA ASP A 77 3.73 -11.13 5.96
C ASP A 77 2.71 -10.23 5.24
N SER A 78 1.43 -10.63 5.23
CA SER A 78 0.38 -9.85 4.62
C SER A 78 0.20 -8.51 5.33
N LEU A 79 0.16 -7.42 4.56
CA LEU A 79 -0.20 -6.07 5.01
C LEU A 79 -1.71 -5.91 5.22
N ILE A 80 -2.49 -6.97 4.99
CA ILE A 80 -3.94 -6.99 5.11
C ILE A 80 -4.34 -8.10 6.07
N ALA A 81 -5.25 -7.80 7.00
CA ALA A 81 -5.93 -8.77 7.86
C ALA A 81 -7.45 -8.70 7.68
N LEU A 82 -8.14 -9.78 8.04
CA LEU A 82 -9.59 -9.81 8.16
C LEU A 82 -9.96 -9.62 9.63
N ILE A 83 -10.58 -8.49 9.97
CA ILE A 83 -10.97 -8.12 11.33
C ILE A 83 -12.48 -7.87 11.35
N SER A 84 -13.22 -8.64 12.14
CA SER A 84 -14.68 -8.51 12.28
C SER A 84 -15.43 -8.45 10.95
N GLY A 85 -15.00 -9.26 9.97
CA GLY A 85 -15.60 -9.34 8.64
C GLY A 85 -15.16 -8.26 7.64
N ASN A 86 -14.28 -7.33 8.03
CA ASN A 86 -13.74 -6.29 7.14
C ASN A 86 -12.26 -6.52 6.87
N PHE A 87 -11.83 -6.24 5.64
CA PHE A 87 -10.41 -6.21 5.31
C PHE A 87 -9.80 -4.92 5.85
N VAL A 88 -8.67 -5.03 6.56
CA VAL A 88 -8.00 -3.90 7.20
C VAL A 88 -6.52 -3.96 6.84
N ILE A 89 -6.00 -2.85 6.33
CA ILE A 89 -4.57 -2.63 6.19
C ILE A 89 -3.96 -2.53 7.58
N ILE A 90 -3.04 -3.44 7.89
CA ILE A 90 -2.31 -3.47 9.15
C ILE A 90 -0.90 -2.90 8.93
N GLU A 91 -0.39 -2.17 9.92
CA GLU A 91 1.01 -1.77 9.91
C GLU A 91 1.87 -3.02 10.04
N SER A 92 2.84 -3.18 9.12
CA SER A 92 3.86 -4.21 9.25
C SER A 92 4.57 -3.98 10.58
N LYS A 93 4.46 -4.92 11.52
CA LYS A 93 5.38 -4.94 12.66
C LYS A 93 6.78 -5.08 12.07
N VAL A 94 7.63 -4.09 12.33
CA VAL A 94 9.06 -4.23 12.09
C VAL A 94 9.53 -5.21 13.17
N SER A 95 9.75 -6.47 12.78
CA SER A 95 10.46 -7.44 13.60
C SER A 95 11.96 -7.14 13.57
#